data_AF-A0A165INQ3-F1
#
_entry.id   AF-A0A165INQ3-F1
#
_cell.length_a   1.000
_cell.length_b   1.000
_cell.length_c   1.000
_cell.angle_alpha   90.00
_cell.angle_beta   90.00
_cell.angle_gamma   90.00
#
_symmetry.space_group_name_H-M   'P 1'
#
loop_
_entity.id
_entity.type
_entity.pdbx_description
1 polymer ?
#
loop_
_entity_poly.entity_id
_entity_poly.type
_entity_poly.pdbx_seq_one_letter_code
_entity_poly.pdbx_strand_id
1 'polypeptide(L)'
;MQNKLVLIYDMSTNTTLFGKLVRECYTERNSSALREVKRLSGPGSHREQDFEKLFGFHYKLGKVVSVSGHLISAAISLRQEFANGFKVRTVPHAQDRKIPLVAKKLKIGGVVNRMFKANDAQRDLYHERLRSLHSEAELEKILCAGVKVQTRVHAELLLIDHFERNKAVFLDGDKYIGCSKPACYLCYHYISNHPNGYTTPPSHQKLYLAWRVPDTQKNDITHLQTQEKIMSKLIEKVREDLKREMRSQKPALPLHPDSTCGLTTTAPSLAPFMDLSGLAQSLED
;
A
#
# COMPACT_ATOMS: atom_id res chain seq x y z
N MET A 1 -12.88 -33.19 -6.73
CA MET A 1 -13.57 -31.91 -7.04
C MET A 1 -12.76 -30.78 -6.41
N GLN A 2 -11.97 -30.07 -7.23
CA GLN A 2 -11.11 -28.98 -6.75
C GLN A 2 -11.95 -27.70 -6.62
N ASN A 3 -12.11 -27.24 -5.38
CA ASN A 3 -12.75 -25.95 -5.08
C ASN A 3 -11.84 -24.82 -5.59
N LYS A 4 -12.22 -24.18 -6.69
CA LYS A 4 -11.52 -23.03 -7.26
C LYS A 4 -12.15 -21.75 -6.69
N LEU A 5 -11.31 -20.92 -6.07
CA LEU A 5 -11.71 -19.84 -5.17
C LEU A 5 -11.51 -18.47 -5.84
N VAL A 6 -12.59 -17.70 -6.00
CA VAL A 6 -12.50 -16.27 -6.37
C VAL A 6 -12.80 -15.47 -5.12
N LEU A 7 -11.83 -14.66 -4.68
CA LEU A 7 -11.96 -13.86 -3.47
C LEU A 7 -12.38 -12.45 -3.82
N ILE A 8 -13.54 -12.02 -3.34
CA ILE A 8 -14.09 -10.68 -3.55
C ILE A 8 -14.19 -9.97 -2.21
N TYR A 9 -13.67 -8.74 -2.16
CA TYR A 9 -13.72 -7.86 -1.00
C TYR A 9 -15.16 -7.36 -0.77
N ASP A 10 -15.69 -7.57 0.44
CA ASP A 10 -17.01 -7.08 0.84
C ASP A 10 -16.88 -5.76 1.63
N MET A 11 -17.65 -4.76 1.20
CA MET A 11 -17.84 -3.48 1.87
C MET A 11 -19.34 -3.29 2.11
N SER A 12 -19.93 -4.20 2.90
CA SER A 12 -21.32 -4.09 3.30
C SER A 12 -21.45 -3.05 4.42
N THR A 13 -21.78 -1.81 4.05
CA THR A 13 -22.49 -0.90 4.96
C THR A 13 -23.81 -0.46 4.32
N ASN A 14 -24.87 -0.84 5.03
CA ASN A 14 -26.26 -0.56 4.73
C ASN A 14 -26.52 0.96 4.84
N THR A 15 -26.94 1.62 3.75
CA THR A 15 -27.74 2.87 3.75
C THR A 15 -28.09 3.25 2.31
N THR A 16 -29.38 3.44 2.02
CA THR A 16 -29.91 3.88 0.72
C THR A 16 -29.26 5.17 0.22
N LEU A 17 -28.86 6.05 1.15
CA LEU A 17 -28.15 7.31 0.89
C LEU A 17 -26.74 7.08 0.34
N PHE A 18 -25.99 6.14 0.90
CA PHE A 18 -24.65 5.80 0.41
C PHE A 18 -24.72 5.22 -1.01
N GLY A 19 -25.68 4.33 -1.26
CA GLY A 19 -25.92 3.79 -2.60
C GLY A 19 -26.34 4.86 -3.63
N LYS A 20 -27.11 5.87 -3.21
CA LYS A 20 -27.46 7.02 -4.07
C LYS A 20 -26.23 7.86 -4.42
N LEU A 21 -25.44 8.25 -3.42
CA LEU A 21 -24.20 9.01 -3.63
C LEU A 21 -23.22 8.27 -4.56
N VAL A 22 -23.01 6.97 -4.34
CA VAL A 22 -22.16 6.14 -5.19
C VAL A 22 -22.62 6.15 -6.66
N ARG A 23 -23.93 6.07 -6.91
CA ARG A 23 -24.49 6.13 -8.27
C ARG A 23 -24.38 7.51 -8.91
N GLU A 24 -24.61 8.57 -8.16
CA GLU A 24 -24.42 9.95 -8.63
C GLU A 24 -22.96 10.18 -9.00
N CYS A 25 -22.01 9.81 -8.12
CA CYS A 25 -20.58 9.90 -8.43
C CYS A 25 -20.16 9.08 -9.66
N TYR A 26 -20.78 7.92 -9.90
CA TYR A 26 -20.53 7.15 -11.11
C TYR A 26 -21.07 7.85 -12.36
N THR A 27 -22.28 8.42 -12.30
CA THR A 27 -22.93 9.08 -13.42
C THR A 27 -22.18 10.36 -13.81
N GLU A 28 -21.77 11.13 -12.81
CA GLU A 28 -21.04 12.39 -12.96
C GLU A 28 -19.56 12.21 -13.34
N ARG A 29 -19.06 10.97 -13.46
CA ARG A 29 -17.63 10.72 -13.72
C ARG A 29 -17.09 11.34 -15.02
N ASN A 30 -17.99 11.63 -15.97
CA ASN A 30 -17.68 12.22 -17.27
C ASN A 30 -18.28 13.62 -17.43
N SER A 31 -18.84 14.22 -16.38
CA SER A 31 -19.48 15.53 -16.48
C SER A 31 -18.46 16.64 -16.74
N SER A 32 -18.95 17.77 -17.26
CA SER A 32 -18.12 18.98 -17.43
C SER A 32 -17.59 19.47 -16.09
N ALA A 33 -18.40 19.39 -15.02
CA ALA A 33 -18.01 19.78 -13.67
C ALA A 33 -16.81 18.96 -13.16
N LEU A 34 -16.83 17.63 -13.28
CA LEU A 34 -15.71 16.82 -12.80
C LEU A 34 -14.45 16.98 -13.67
N ARG A 35 -14.61 17.24 -14.97
CA ARG A 35 -13.48 17.61 -15.85
C ARG A 35 -12.82 18.91 -15.42
N GLU A 36 -13.59 19.89 -14.98
CA GLU A 36 -13.07 21.14 -14.45
C GLU A 36 -12.37 20.94 -13.10
N VAL A 37 -12.95 20.16 -12.18
CA VAL A 37 -12.28 19.75 -10.93
C VAL A 37 -10.93 19.08 -11.22
N LYS A 38 -10.87 18.19 -12.22
CA LYS A 38 -9.62 17.55 -12.64
C LYS A 38 -8.60 18.55 -13.16
N ARG A 39 -9.04 19.55 -13.94
CA ARG A 39 -8.18 20.64 -14.46
C ARG A 39 -7.60 21.48 -13.32
N LEU A 40 -8.42 21.79 -12.31
CA LEU A 40 -8.02 22.55 -11.12
C LEU A 40 -7.15 21.76 -10.14
N SER A 41 -7.01 20.44 -10.37
CA SER A 41 -6.09 19.55 -9.65
C SER A 41 -4.68 19.54 -10.27
N GLY A 42 -4.43 20.37 -11.31
CA GLY A 42 -3.11 20.50 -11.95
C GLY A 42 -2.24 21.60 -11.30
N PRO A 43 -0.93 21.63 -11.64
CA PRO A 43 0.03 22.55 -11.06
C PRO A 43 -0.37 24.02 -11.27
N GLY A 44 -0.38 24.81 -10.18
CA GLY A 44 -0.62 26.25 -10.22
C GLY A 44 -2.00 26.71 -9.72
N SER A 45 -2.80 25.80 -9.16
CA SER A 45 -4.05 26.14 -8.46
C SER A 45 -3.80 26.41 -6.97
N HIS A 46 -4.35 27.50 -6.43
CA HIS A 46 -4.25 27.84 -4.99
C HIS A 46 -4.83 26.74 -4.07
N ARG A 47 -5.69 25.86 -4.60
CA ARG A 47 -6.30 24.74 -3.87
C ARG A 47 -6.10 23.40 -4.57
N GLU A 48 -5.01 23.24 -5.31
CA GLU A 48 -4.66 22.04 -6.08
C GLU A 48 -4.91 20.74 -5.29
N GLN A 49 -4.38 20.66 -4.06
CA GLN A 49 -4.51 19.48 -3.20
C GLN A 49 -5.95 19.16 -2.80
N ASP A 50 -6.81 20.17 -2.63
CA ASP A 50 -8.20 19.96 -2.26
C ASP A 50 -9.01 19.45 -3.45
N PHE A 51 -8.75 20.00 -4.65
CA PHE A 51 -9.37 19.53 -5.88
C PHE A 51 -8.91 18.12 -6.23
N GLU A 52 -7.63 17.79 -6.04
CA GLU A 52 -7.10 16.45 -6.25
C GLU A 52 -7.79 15.44 -5.32
N LYS A 53 -7.92 15.78 -4.03
CA LYS A 53 -8.64 14.95 -3.05
C LYS A 53 -10.11 14.77 -3.45
N LEU A 54 -10.80 15.85 -3.80
CA LEU A 54 -12.21 15.81 -4.20
C LEU A 54 -12.42 14.93 -5.42
N PHE A 55 -11.60 15.13 -6.46
CA PHE A 55 -11.61 14.31 -7.67
C PHE A 55 -11.35 12.84 -7.34
N GLY A 56 -10.34 12.57 -6.52
CA GLY A 56 -9.98 11.23 -6.07
C GLY A 56 -11.10 10.54 -5.30
N PHE A 57 -11.77 11.23 -4.37
CA PHE A 57 -12.90 10.68 -3.62
C PHE A 57 -14.11 10.41 -4.51
N HIS A 58 -14.47 11.36 -5.37
CA HIS A 58 -15.57 11.20 -6.32
C HIS A 58 -15.35 9.98 -7.21
N TYR A 59 -14.15 9.85 -7.79
CA TYR A 59 -13.81 8.71 -8.63
C TYR A 59 -13.85 7.38 -7.86
N LYS A 60 -13.31 7.34 -6.62
CA LYS A 60 -13.31 6.14 -5.77
C LYS A 60 -14.73 5.69 -5.39
N LEU A 61 -15.64 6.61 -5.09
CA LEU A 61 -17.03 6.30 -4.79
C LEU A 61 -17.73 5.70 -6.02
N GLY A 62 -17.62 6.37 -7.18
CA GLY A 62 -18.20 5.86 -8.42
C GLY A 62 -17.60 4.52 -8.87
N LYS A 63 -16.33 4.24 -8.54
CA LYS A 63 -15.63 3.00 -8.91
C LYS A 63 -16.33 1.75 -8.38
N VAL A 64 -17.07 1.82 -7.28
CA VAL A 64 -17.84 0.68 -6.76
C VAL A 64 -18.81 0.14 -7.82
N VAL A 65 -19.53 1.03 -8.51
CA VAL A 65 -20.45 0.65 -9.60
C VAL A 65 -19.69 0.03 -10.78
N SER A 66 -18.54 0.60 -11.17
CA SER A 66 -17.69 0.03 -12.22
C SER A 66 -17.24 -1.40 -11.87
N VAL A 67 -16.81 -1.63 -10.63
CA VAL A 67 -16.35 -2.95 -10.16
C VAL A 67 -17.51 -3.94 -10.16
N SER A 68 -18.68 -3.56 -9.66
CA SER A 68 -19.88 -4.40 -9.74
C SER A 68 -20.23 -4.78 -11.19
N GLY A 69 -20.14 -3.83 -12.12
CA GLY A 69 -20.33 -4.09 -13.55
C GLY A 69 -19.31 -5.10 -14.11
N HIS A 70 -18.03 -4.96 -13.75
CA HIS A 70 -17.00 -5.93 -14.15
C HIS A 70 -17.25 -7.33 -13.57
N LEU A 71 -17.73 -7.42 -12.33
CA LEU A 71 -18.06 -8.71 -11.70
C LEU A 71 -19.22 -9.40 -12.41
N ILE A 72 -20.27 -8.65 -12.78
CA ILE A 72 -21.39 -9.18 -13.55
C ILE A 72 -20.91 -9.64 -14.93
N SER A 73 -20.13 -8.81 -15.62
CA SER A 73 -19.55 -9.17 -16.92
C SER A 73 -18.69 -10.42 -16.81
N ALA A 74 -17.86 -10.54 -15.78
CA ALA A 74 -17.04 -11.71 -15.54
C ALA A 74 -17.88 -12.95 -15.26
N ALA A 75 -18.96 -12.83 -14.48
CA ALA A 75 -19.88 -13.93 -14.21
C ALA A 75 -20.60 -14.44 -15.48
N ILE A 76 -20.92 -13.52 -16.40
CA ILE A 76 -21.49 -13.86 -17.71
C ILE A 76 -20.43 -14.56 -18.58
N SER A 77 -19.22 -14.02 -18.64
CA SER A 77 -18.13 -14.59 -19.45
C SER A 77 -17.64 -15.94 -18.94
N LEU A 78 -17.68 -16.16 -17.62
CA LEU A 78 -17.22 -17.39 -16.95
C LEU A 78 -18.39 -18.29 -16.52
N ARG A 79 -19.49 -18.26 -17.27
CA ARG A 79 -20.74 -18.94 -16.89
C ARG A 79 -20.56 -20.44 -16.68
N GLN A 80 -19.71 -21.08 -17.48
CA GLN A 80 -19.46 -22.52 -17.37
C GLN A 80 -18.67 -22.86 -16.11
N GLU A 81 -17.72 -22.03 -15.73
CA GLU A 81 -16.90 -22.18 -14.53
C GLU A 81 -17.78 -22.04 -13.28
N PHE A 82 -18.68 -21.06 -13.25
CA PHE A 82 -19.67 -20.93 -12.19
C PHE A 82 -20.66 -22.10 -12.16
N ALA A 83 -21.11 -22.59 -13.32
CA ALA A 83 -21.93 -23.81 -13.40
C ALA A 83 -21.18 -25.05 -12.88
N ASN A 84 -19.86 -25.10 -13.07
CA ASN A 84 -18.97 -26.15 -12.58
C ASN A 84 -18.58 -25.99 -11.09
N GLY A 85 -19.25 -25.08 -10.37
CA GLY A 85 -19.15 -24.97 -8.91
C GLY A 85 -18.11 -23.98 -8.40
N PHE A 86 -17.61 -23.05 -9.23
CA PHE A 86 -16.83 -21.91 -8.72
C PHE A 86 -17.66 -21.11 -7.72
N LYS A 87 -17.04 -20.76 -6.59
CA LYS A 87 -17.67 -19.96 -5.54
C LYS A 87 -16.87 -18.70 -5.30
N VAL A 88 -17.61 -17.59 -5.25
CA VAL A 88 -17.11 -16.34 -4.70
C VAL A 88 -17.12 -16.44 -3.19
N ARG A 89 -16.01 -16.08 -2.54
CA ARG A 89 -15.94 -15.93 -1.09
C ARG A 89 -15.31 -14.60 -0.70
N THR A 90 -15.65 -14.15 0.49
CA THR A 90 -15.07 -12.94 1.08
C THR A 90 -14.00 -13.36 2.09
N VAL A 91 -12.83 -12.72 2.05
CA VAL A 91 -11.84 -12.82 3.13
C VAL A 91 -12.01 -11.61 4.04
N PRO A 92 -12.21 -11.79 5.35
CA PRO A 92 -12.32 -10.67 6.28
C PRO A 92 -11.02 -9.87 6.31
N HIS A 93 -11.14 -8.56 6.49
CA HIS A 93 -9.98 -7.72 6.75
C HIS A 93 -9.36 -8.08 8.10
N ALA A 94 -8.04 -8.01 8.21
CA ALA A 94 -7.38 -8.14 9.51
C ALA A 94 -7.64 -6.88 10.35
N GLN A 95 -7.81 -7.06 11.67
CA GLN A 95 -8.01 -5.95 12.58
C GLN A 95 -6.81 -4.99 12.54
N ASP A 96 -7.10 -3.69 12.49
CA ASP A 96 -6.07 -2.65 12.56
C ASP A 96 -5.35 -2.72 13.92
N ARG A 97 -4.02 -2.66 13.92
CA ARG A 97 -3.20 -2.74 15.14
C ARG A 97 -2.29 -1.52 15.27
N LYS A 98 -2.03 -1.07 16.50
CA LYS A 98 -1.02 -0.02 16.72
C LYS A 98 0.33 -0.51 16.24
N ILE A 99 1.07 0.37 15.54
CA ILE A 99 2.43 0.06 15.13
C ILE A 99 3.29 -0.22 16.39
N PRO A 100 4.10 -1.30 16.42
CA PRO A 100 4.87 -1.68 17.60
C PRO A 100 6.17 -0.86 17.73
N LEU A 101 6.13 0.44 17.39
CA LEU A 101 7.25 1.34 17.54
C LEU A 101 7.10 2.15 18.83
N VAL A 102 8.22 2.35 19.54
CA VAL A 102 8.25 3.16 20.75
C VAL A 102 8.92 4.48 20.43
N ALA A 103 8.21 5.60 20.56
CA ALA A 103 8.68 6.94 20.19
C ALA A 103 10.07 7.28 20.76
N LYS A 104 10.32 6.94 22.04
CA LYS A 104 11.62 7.17 22.69
C LYS A 104 12.81 6.46 22.02
N LYS A 105 12.56 5.43 21.20
CA LYS A 105 13.58 4.68 20.46
C LYS A 105 13.70 5.14 19.00
N LEU A 106 12.94 6.14 18.56
CA LEU A 106 12.92 6.64 17.19
C LEU A 106 13.75 7.93 17.04
N LYS A 107 14.97 7.91 17.58
CA LYS A 107 15.96 8.95 17.31
C LYS A 107 16.71 8.63 16.02
N ILE A 108 17.13 9.64 15.28
CA ILE A 108 17.82 9.45 14.01
C ILE A 108 19.12 8.66 14.19
N GLY A 109 19.93 9.00 15.19
CA GLY A 109 21.12 8.20 15.54
C GLY A 109 20.81 6.72 15.84
N GLY A 110 19.67 6.43 16.49
CA GLY A 110 19.23 5.07 16.75
C GLY A 110 18.73 4.32 15.51
N VAL A 111 18.19 5.02 14.51
CA VAL A 111 17.87 4.45 13.19
C VAL A 111 19.17 4.13 12.45
N VAL A 112 20.11 5.07 12.38
CA VAL A 112 21.39 4.86 11.68
C VAL A 112 22.19 3.70 12.28
N ASN A 113 22.24 3.59 13.62
CA ASN A 113 22.91 2.46 14.29
C ASN A 113 22.26 1.09 13.99
N ARG A 114 20.99 1.06 13.58
CA ARG A 114 20.32 -0.17 13.11
C ARG A 114 20.51 -0.42 11.62
N MET A 115 20.94 0.57 10.85
CA MET A 115 21.12 0.49 9.39
C MET A 115 22.55 0.08 8.99
N PHE A 116 23.53 0.42 9.82
CA PHE A 116 24.95 0.21 9.58
C PHE A 116 25.59 -0.60 10.71
N LYS A 117 26.65 -1.34 10.39
CA LYS A 117 27.48 -2.00 11.41
C LYS A 117 28.31 -0.94 12.17
N ALA A 118 28.77 -1.28 13.36
CA ALA A 118 29.70 -0.43 14.09
C ALA A 118 30.99 -0.21 13.26
N ASN A 119 31.47 1.03 13.21
CA ASN A 119 32.67 1.47 12.45
C ASN A 119 32.58 1.35 10.92
N ASP A 120 31.37 1.30 10.36
CA ASP A 120 31.19 1.37 8.92
C ASP A 120 31.45 2.81 8.42
N ALA A 121 32.48 3.02 7.59
CA ALA A 121 32.77 4.34 7.01
C ALA A 121 31.58 4.92 6.22
N GLN A 122 30.67 4.07 5.73
CA GLN A 122 29.44 4.50 5.07
C GLN A 122 28.43 5.13 6.04
N ARG A 123 28.54 4.85 7.35
CA ARG A 123 27.68 5.41 8.39
C ARG A 123 27.86 6.92 8.51
N ASP A 124 29.10 7.38 8.52
CA ASP A 124 29.40 8.80 8.72
C ASP A 124 29.01 9.60 7.47
N LEU A 125 29.31 9.07 6.27
CA LEU A 125 28.84 9.63 5.00
C LEU A 125 27.29 9.69 4.92
N TYR A 126 26.62 8.64 5.40
CA TYR A 126 25.16 8.61 5.48
C TYR A 126 24.63 9.71 6.41
N HIS A 127 25.22 9.86 7.60
CA HIS A 127 24.82 10.87 8.57
C HIS A 127 24.99 12.29 8.01
N GLU A 128 26.12 12.58 7.39
CA GLU A 128 26.39 13.87 6.76
C GLU A 128 25.38 14.16 5.65
N ARG A 129 25.10 13.17 4.78
CA ARG A 129 24.11 13.33 3.72
C ARG A 129 22.71 13.56 4.27
N LEU A 130 22.30 12.82 5.30
CA LEU A 130 20.98 12.98 5.91
C LEU A 130 20.80 14.40 6.45
N ARG A 131 21.82 14.94 7.13
CA ARG A 131 21.83 16.32 7.63
C ARG A 131 21.76 17.38 6.53
N SER A 132 22.35 17.10 5.36
CA SER A 132 22.25 18.01 4.20
C SER A 132 20.85 18.08 3.58
N LEU A 133 20.01 17.06 3.81
CA LEU A 133 18.67 16.97 3.23
C LEU A 133 17.58 17.52 4.16
N HIS A 134 17.68 17.20 5.45
CA HIS A 134 16.69 17.58 6.46
C HIS A 134 17.36 17.80 7.81
N SER A 135 16.76 18.66 8.64
CA SER A 135 17.18 18.74 10.03
C SER A 135 16.81 17.45 10.78
N GLU A 136 17.65 17.02 11.72
CA GLU A 136 17.35 15.84 12.54
C GLU A 136 16.03 16.01 13.31
N ALA A 137 15.73 17.22 13.78
CA ALA A 137 14.50 17.53 14.51
C ALA A 137 13.22 17.33 13.67
N GLU A 138 13.23 17.72 12.39
CA GLU A 138 12.10 17.48 11.48
C GLU A 138 11.87 15.99 11.24
N LEU A 139 12.94 15.23 11.00
CA LEU A 139 12.86 13.79 10.80
C LEU A 139 12.35 13.08 12.05
N GLU A 140 12.82 13.46 13.23
CA GLU A 140 12.33 12.91 14.50
C GLU A 140 10.85 13.22 14.74
N LYS A 141 10.39 14.43 14.38
CA LYS A 141 8.97 14.80 14.41
C LYS A 141 8.13 13.90 13.50
N ILE A 142 8.59 13.65 12.27
CA ILE A 142 7.93 12.75 11.31
C ILE A 142 7.87 11.32 11.86
N LEU A 143 8.98 10.80 12.39
CA LEU A 143 9.05 9.46 12.99
C LEU A 143 8.09 9.33 14.19
N CYS A 144 8.04 10.34 15.06
CA CYS A 144 7.15 10.36 16.22
C CYS A 144 5.66 10.41 15.81
N ALA A 145 5.31 11.18 14.78
CA ALA A 145 3.96 11.17 14.21
C ALA A 145 3.59 9.77 13.69
N GLY A 146 4.55 9.08 13.07
CA GLY A 146 4.40 7.71 12.58
C GLY A 146 4.01 6.67 13.64
N VAL A 147 4.36 6.88 14.91
CA VAL A 147 4.01 5.97 16.02
C VAL A 147 2.50 5.88 16.27
N LYS A 148 1.75 6.91 15.85
CA LYS A 148 0.29 6.94 16.03
C LYS A 148 -0.45 6.17 14.94
N VAL A 149 0.26 5.67 13.92
CA VAL A 149 -0.35 4.99 12.77
C VAL A 149 -0.89 3.62 13.17
N GLN A 150 -2.11 3.34 12.72
CA GLN A 150 -2.71 2.02 12.76
C GLN A 150 -2.26 1.21 11.55
N THR A 151 -1.69 0.04 11.81
CA THR A 151 -1.17 -0.88 10.82
C THR A 151 -2.26 -1.78 10.25
N ARG A 152 -2.11 -2.12 8.97
CA ARG A 152 -3.06 -2.84 8.14
C ARG A 152 -2.35 -3.93 7.35
N VAL A 153 -3.01 -5.06 7.19
CA VAL A 153 -2.58 -6.10 6.25
C VAL A 153 -3.19 -5.77 4.89
N HIS A 154 -2.35 -5.69 3.87
CA HIS A 154 -2.80 -5.44 2.51
C HIS A 154 -3.51 -6.67 1.91
N ALA A 155 -4.38 -6.45 0.93
CA ALA A 155 -5.20 -7.49 0.33
C ALA A 155 -4.36 -8.66 -0.20
N GLU A 156 -3.27 -8.37 -0.91
CA GLU A 156 -2.35 -9.36 -1.46
C GLU A 156 -1.92 -10.39 -0.40
N LEU A 157 -1.53 -9.91 0.78
CA LEU A 157 -1.03 -10.76 1.87
C LEU A 157 -2.16 -11.49 2.59
N LEU A 158 -3.35 -10.88 2.69
CA LEU A 158 -4.53 -11.55 3.24
C LEU A 158 -4.94 -12.75 2.37
N LEU A 159 -4.86 -12.62 1.03
CA LEU A 159 -5.18 -13.72 0.12
C LEU A 159 -4.15 -14.85 0.24
N ILE A 160 -2.84 -14.53 0.31
CA ILE A 160 -1.78 -15.52 0.56
C ILE A 160 -2.04 -16.27 1.86
N ASP A 161 -2.19 -15.55 2.97
CA ASP A 161 -2.42 -16.13 4.29
C ASP A 161 -3.68 -17.01 4.32
N HIS A 162 -4.77 -16.54 3.69
CA HIS A 162 -5.99 -17.32 3.57
C HIS A 162 -5.78 -18.62 2.78
N PHE A 163 -5.10 -18.55 1.64
CA PHE A 163 -4.84 -19.73 0.81
C PHE A 163 -3.98 -20.76 1.56
N GLU A 164 -2.95 -20.31 2.27
CA GLU A 164 -2.05 -21.19 3.00
C GLU A 164 -2.72 -21.86 4.20
N ARG A 165 -3.45 -21.09 5.01
CA ARG A 165 -4.19 -21.63 6.17
C ARG A 165 -5.25 -22.64 5.77
N ASN A 166 -5.90 -22.43 4.63
CA ASN A 166 -6.95 -23.32 4.14
C ASN A 166 -6.41 -24.42 3.20
N LYS A 167 -5.08 -24.48 2.98
CA LYS A 167 -4.44 -25.40 2.02
C LYS A 167 -5.15 -25.38 0.65
N ALA A 168 -5.52 -24.19 0.21
CA ALA A 168 -6.24 -23.99 -1.03
C ALA A 168 -5.35 -24.34 -2.23
N VAL A 169 -5.98 -24.91 -3.26
CA VAL A 169 -5.29 -25.33 -4.48
C VAL A 169 -5.48 -24.27 -5.56
N PHE A 170 -4.37 -23.85 -6.15
CA PHE A 170 -4.37 -22.94 -7.29
C PHE A 170 -4.77 -23.67 -8.57
N LEU A 171 -5.44 -22.94 -9.47
CA LEU A 171 -5.77 -23.44 -10.81
C LEU A 171 -4.47 -23.78 -11.54
N ASP A 172 -4.35 -25.01 -12.02
CA ASP A 172 -3.19 -25.52 -12.78
C ASP A 172 -1.83 -25.30 -12.08
N GLY A 173 -1.84 -25.13 -10.75
CA GLY A 173 -0.66 -24.81 -9.96
C GLY A 173 -0.14 -23.38 -10.10
N ASP A 174 -0.82 -22.51 -10.85
CA ASP A 174 -0.42 -21.11 -11.02
C ASP A 174 -0.77 -20.30 -9.76
N LYS A 175 0.26 -19.99 -8.96
CA LYS A 175 0.16 -19.21 -7.72
C LYS A 175 0.02 -17.71 -7.98
N TYR A 176 -0.82 -17.36 -8.95
CA TYR A 176 -1.16 -15.99 -9.29
C TYR A 176 -2.21 -15.44 -8.33
N ILE A 177 -1.97 -14.22 -7.86
CA ILE A 177 -2.90 -13.47 -7.01
C ILE A 177 -3.22 -12.14 -7.71
N GLY A 178 -4.44 -12.06 -8.22
CA GLY A 178 -4.96 -10.84 -8.83
C GLY A 178 -5.42 -9.84 -7.77
N CYS A 179 -4.99 -8.59 -7.89
CA CYS A 179 -5.43 -7.48 -7.04
C CYS A 179 -5.84 -6.27 -7.89
N SER A 180 -6.70 -5.41 -7.33
CA SER A 180 -7.25 -4.24 -8.04
C SER A 180 -6.24 -3.12 -8.32
N LYS A 181 -5.03 -3.23 -7.75
CA LYS A 181 -3.88 -2.35 -7.93
C LYS A 181 -2.62 -3.21 -8.03
N PRO A 182 -1.55 -2.73 -8.70
CA PRO A 182 -0.22 -3.30 -8.55
C PRO A 182 0.18 -3.35 -7.07
N ALA A 183 1.08 -4.26 -6.72
CA ALA A 183 1.54 -4.40 -5.35
C ALA A 183 2.28 -3.16 -4.85
N CYS A 184 2.19 -2.90 -3.54
CA CYS A 184 3.09 -1.93 -2.91
C CYS A 184 4.52 -2.47 -2.82
N TYR A 185 5.49 -1.59 -2.55
CA TYR A 185 6.90 -1.98 -2.47
C TYR A 185 7.13 -3.16 -1.50
N LEU A 186 6.50 -3.13 -0.31
CA LEU A 186 6.66 -4.18 0.69
C LEU A 186 5.90 -5.46 0.31
N CYS A 187 4.70 -5.36 -0.28
CA CYS A 187 3.97 -6.52 -0.79
C CYS A 187 4.74 -7.20 -1.93
N TYR A 188 5.26 -6.42 -2.89
CA TYR A 188 6.07 -6.93 -3.99
C TYR A 188 7.25 -7.75 -3.46
N HIS A 189 8.07 -7.16 -2.60
CA HIS A 189 9.23 -7.87 -2.06
C HIS A 189 8.83 -9.05 -1.17
N TYR A 190 7.75 -8.95 -0.41
CA TYR A 190 7.24 -10.06 0.39
C TYR A 190 6.89 -11.27 -0.49
N ILE A 191 6.12 -11.03 -1.56
CA ILE A 191 5.64 -12.07 -2.47
C ILE A 191 6.79 -12.68 -3.26
N SER A 192 7.68 -11.85 -3.82
CA SER A 192 8.85 -12.33 -4.59
C SER A 192 9.84 -13.14 -3.75
N ASN A 193 9.92 -12.90 -2.44
CA ASN A 193 10.80 -13.64 -1.53
C ASN A 193 10.09 -14.80 -0.81
N HIS A 194 8.82 -15.04 -1.11
CA HIS A 194 8.02 -16.06 -0.43
C HIS A 194 8.50 -17.47 -0.80
N PRO A 195 8.76 -18.38 0.15
CA PRO A 195 9.32 -19.70 -0.14
C PRO A 195 8.40 -20.59 -0.97
N ASN A 196 7.08 -20.34 -0.92
CA ASN A 196 6.09 -21.06 -1.72
C ASN A 196 6.07 -20.64 -3.20
N GLY A 197 6.87 -19.66 -3.63
CA GLY A 197 7.03 -19.33 -5.06
C GLY A 197 5.77 -18.79 -5.72
N TYR A 198 5.18 -17.74 -5.16
CA TYR A 198 4.04 -17.05 -5.77
C TYR A 198 4.47 -16.28 -7.02
N THR A 199 3.54 -16.13 -7.98
CA THR A 199 3.77 -15.33 -9.18
C THR A 199 4.01 -13.88 -8.77
N THR A 200 5.13 -13.31 -9.20
CA THR A 200 5.52 -11.95 -8.80
C THR A 200 4.57 -10.93 -9.44
N PRO A 201 3.88 -10.09 -8.65
CA PRO A 201 2.96 -9.10 -9.18
C PRO A 201 3.71 -7.89 -9.76
N PRO A 202 3.09 -7.09 -10.63
CA PRO A 202 3.58 -5.74 -10.91
C PRO A 202 3.58 -4.90 -9.62
N SER A 203 4.44 -3.88 -9.55
CA SER A 203 4.54 -3.00 -8.37
C SER A 203 4.39 -1.53 -8.75
N HIS A 204 3.67 -0.77 -7.91
CA HIS A 204 3.60 0.70 -8.02
C HIS A 204 4.69 1.39 -7.16
N GLN A 205 5.54 0.62 -6.44
CA GLN A 205 6.69 1.09 -5.68
C GLN A 205 6.43 2.08 -4.53
N LYS A 206 5.17 2.26 -4.08
CA LYS A 206 4.87 3.09 -2.91
C LYS A 206 5.17 2.32 -1.63
N LEU A 207 5.76 3.02 -0.67
CA LEU A 207 6.02 2.53 0.67
C LEU A 207 4.89 3.00 1.61
N TYR A 208 4.34 2.09 2.40
CA TYR A 208 3.29 2.41 3.38
C TYR A 208 3.78 2.13 4.79
N LEU A 209 3.85 3.16 5.64
CA LEU A 209 4.22 3.01 7.05
C LEU A 209 3.21 2.16 7.83
N ALA A 210 1.94 2.21 7.43
CA ALA A 210 0.86 1.41 7.99
C ALA A 210 0.93 -0.08 7.57
N TRP A 211 1.93 -0.52 6.81
CA TRP A 211 2.00 -1.90 6.34
C TRP A 211 2.39 -2.88 7.45
N ARG A 212 1.79 -4.07 7.46
CA ARG A 212 2.23 -5.21 8.29
C ARG A 212 1.95 -6.55 7.62
N VAL A 213 2.62 -7.58 8.11
CA VAL A 213 2.36 -8.98 7.74
C VAL A 213 1.08 -9.52 8.40
N PRO A 214 0.47 -10.60 7.84
CA PRO A 214 -0.66 -11.30 8.44
C PRO A 214 -0.39 -11.76 9.88
N ASP A 215 -1.43 -11.73 10.72
CA ASP A 215 -1.32 -12.14 12.12
C ASP A 215 -1.07 -13.64 12.23
N THR A 216 -0.05 -14.04 13.01
CA THR A 216 0.26 -15.45 13.24
C THR A 216 -0.10 -15.87 14.66
N GLN A 217 -0.66 -17.07 14.81
CA GLN A 217 -0.96 -17.63 16.12
C GLN A 217 0.32 -18.15 16.79
N LYS A 218 0.43 -18.07 18.12
CA LYS A 218 1.63 -18.48 18.86
C LYS A 218 2.05 -19.93 18.60
N ASN A 219 1.10 -20.80 18.25
CA ASN A 219 1.34 -22.22 18.05
C ASN A 219 1.71 -22.56 16.59
N ASP A 220 1.64 -21.59 15.67
CA ASP A 220 1.92 -21.77 14.24
C ASP A 220 3.38 -21.44 13.93
N ILE A 221 4.28 -22.27 14.47
CA ILE A 221 5.73 -22.05 14.44
C ILE A 221 6.25 -21.99 12.99
N THR A 222 5.73 -22.84 12.10
CA THR A 222 6.17 -22.89 10.70
C THR A 222 5.83 -21.60 9.96
N HIS A 223 4.63 -21.05 10.17
CA HIS A 223 4.23 -19.78 9.56
C HIS A 223 5.04 -18.62 10.14
N LEU A 224 5.28 -18.61 11.47
CA LEU A 224 6.15 -17.62 12.12
C LEU A 224 7.56 -17.61 11.51
N GLN A 225 8.21 -18.78 11.44
CA GLN A 225 9.55 -18.91 10.87
C GLN A 225 9.61 -18.48 9.40
N THR A 226 8.57 -18.76 8.63
CA THR A 226 8.46 -18.33 7.24
C THR A 226 8.38 -16.81 7.15
N GLN A 227 7.50 -16.18 7.93
CA GLN A 227 7.39 -14.73 8.00
C GLN A 227 8.69 -14.07 8.46
N GLU A 228 9.35 -14.60 9.49
CA GLU A 228 10.63 -14.08 9.99
C GLU A 228 11.74 -14.10 8.92
N LYS A 229 11.84 -15.20 8.16
CA LYS A 229 12.79 -15.32 7.04
C LYS A 229 12.51 -14.27 5.96
N ILE A 230 11.25 -14.09 5.58
CA ILE A 230 10.86 -13.09 4.58
C ILE A 230 11.17 -11.69 5.12
N MET A 231 10.76 -11.38 6.35
CA MET A 231 10.97 -10.08 6.97
C MET A 231 12.45 -9.72 7.09
N SER A 232 13.31 -10.69 7.40
CA SER A 232 14.77 -10.49 7.42
C SER A 232 15.29 -10.07 6.04
N LYS A 233 14.86 -10.75 4.97
CA LYS A 233 15.22 -10.38 3.59
C LYS A 233 14.69 -8.99 3.21
N LEU A 234 13.46 -8.66 3.61
CA LEU A 234 12.88 -7.33 3.37
C LEU A 234 13.66 -6.22 4.08
N ILE A 235 14.08 -6.45 5.32
CA ILE A 235 14.91 -5.50 6.07
C ILE A 235 16.24 -5.26 5.35
N GLU A 236 16.93 -6.31 4.92
CA GLU A 236 18.17 -6.16 4.14
C GLU A 236 17.93 -5.41 2.82
N LYS A 237 16.85 -5.75 2.10
CA LYS A 237 16.51 -5.07 0.85
C LYS A 237 16.24 -3.58 1.04
N VAL A 238 15.46 -3.21 2.06
CA VAL A 238 15.21 -1.79 2.41
C VAL A 238 16.53 -1.09 2.78
N ARG A 239 17.42 -1.76 3.52
CA ARG A 239 18.74 -1.21 3.86
C ARG A 239 19.59 -0.93 2.63
N GLU A 240 19.66 -1.89 1.71
CA GLU A 240 20.41 -1.77 0.46
C GLU A 240 19.87 -0.65 -0.43
N ASP A 241 18.54 -0.58 -0.57
CA ASP A 241 17.88 0.41 -1.41
C ASP A 241 18.08 1.83 -0.88
N LEU A 242 17.97 2.02 0.44
CA LEU A 242 18.23 3.31 1.07
C LEU A 242 19.72 3.71 0.94
N LYS A 243 20.65 2.76 1.14
CA LYS A 243 22.09 3.01 0.94
C LYS A 243 22.38 3.42 -0.50
N ARG A 244 21.74 2.76 -1.48
CA ARG A 244 21.90 3.09 -2.90
C ARG A 244 21.40 4.50 -3.19
N GLU A 245 20.19 4.84 -2.74
CA GLU A 245 19.59 6.16 -2.94
C GLU A 245 20.48 7.29 -2.41
N MET A 246 21.03 7.10 -1.21
CA MET A 246 21.89 8.11 -0.59
C MET A 246 23.26 8.25 -1.28
N ARG A 247 23.75 7.21 -1.95
CA ARG A 247 24.94 7.30 -2.80
C ARG A 247 24.64 7.95 -4.15
N SER A 248 23.51 7.61 -4.78
CA SER A 248 23.19 8.04 -6.14
C SER A 248 22.68 9.48 -6.25
N GLN A 249 22.31 10.11 -5.13
CA GLN A 249 21.71 11.46 -5.09
C GLN A 249 20.46 11.63 -5.96
N LYS A 250 19.87 10.51 -6.39
CA LYS A 250 18.64 10.41 -7.19
C LYS A 250 17.71 9.46 -6.47
N PRO A 251 16.39 9.71 -6.46
CA PRO A 251 15.42 8.77 -5.90
C PRO A 251 15.63 7.40 -6.54
N ALA A 252 15.83 6.36 -5.74
CA ALA A 252 16.09 5.02 -6.26
C ALA A 252 14.82 4.35 -6.79
N LEU A 253 13.65 4.86 -6.41
CA LEU A 253 12.35 4.26 -6.69
C LEU A 253 11.58 5.14 -7.68
N PRO A 254 11.46 4.73 -8.97
CA PRO A 254 10.50 5.35 -9.86
C PRO A 254 9.09 5.10 -9.30
N LEU A 255 8.44 6.16 -8.85
CA LEU A 255 7.08 6.11 -8.33
C LEU A 255 6.14 5.85 -9.52
N HIS A 256 5.55 4.66 -9.59
CA HIS A 256 4.55 4.36 -10.60
C HIS A 256 3.14 4.71 -10.09
N PRO A 257 2.21 5.14 -10.97
CA PRO A 257 0.83 5.39 -10.58
C PRO A 257 0.23 4.17 -9.87
N ASP A 258 -0.42 4.37 -8.72
CA ASP A 258 -0.96 3.29 -7.87
C ASP A 258 -2.29 2.72 -8.36
N SER A 259 -2.72 3.10 -9.56
CA SER A 259 -3.95 2.63 -10.17
C SER A 259 -3.70 2.23 -11.61
N THR A 260 -4.21 1.07 -12.00
CA THR A 260 -4.41 0.66 -13.40
C THR A 260 -5.35 1.61 -14.17
N CYS A 261 -5.93 2.62 -13.50
CA CYS A 261 -6.79 3.67 -14.05
C CYS A 261 -6.06 4.99 -14.36
N GLY A 262 -4.73 5.05 -14.32
CA GLY A 262 -3.97 6.27 -14.68
C GLY A 262 -4.15 7.45 -13.73
N LEU A 263 -4.58 7.20 -12.49
CA LEU A 263 -4.76 8.24 -11.47
C LEU A 263 -3.96 7.87 -10.23
N THR A 264 -2.95 8.69 -9.93
CA THR A 264 -2.31 8.73 -8.63
C THR A 264 -3.33 9.30 -7.66
N THR A 265 -3.69 8.58 -6.60
CA THR A 265 -4.27 9.25 -5.43
C THR A 265 -3.22 9.24 -4.34
N THR A 266 -2.64 10.40 -4.08
CA THR A 266 -1.97 10.76 -2.82
C THR A 266 -3.05 10.88 -1.71
N ALA A 267 -3.76 9.77 -1.43
CA ALA A 267 -4.18 9.58 -0.03
C ALA A 267 -2.88 9.62 0.77
N PRO A 268 -2.80 10.29 1.93
CA PRO A 268 -1.55 10.72 2.57
C PRO A 268 -0.63 9.53 2.84
N SER A 269 0.10 9.13 1.80
CA SER A 269 1.38 8.49 1.88
C SER A 269 2.28 9.65 2.24
N LEU A 270 2.96 9.55 3.37
CA LEU A 270 4.07 10.45 3.67
C LEU A 270 5.12 10.28 2.54
N ALA A 271 4.96 11.04 1.46
CA ALA A 271 5.94 11.36 0.43
C ALA A 271 5.26 12.30 -0.59
N PRO A 272 5.93 13.39 -1.00
CA PRO A 272 7.37 13.44 -1.27
C PRO A 272 8.13 14.06 -0.09
N PHE A 273 9.22 13.47 0.41
CA PHE A 273 10.57 13.86 -0.04
C PHE A 273 10.55 14.78 -1.27
N MET A 274 10.16 16.04 -1.09
CA MET A 274 10.57 17.24 -1.83
C MET A 274 9.70 18.42 -1.36
N ASP A 275 10.41 19.45 -0.88
CA ASP A 275 9.98 20.78 -0.46
C ASP A 275 9.24 20.94 0.89
N LEU A 276 10.02 21.09 1.97
CA LEU A 276 9.56 21.51 3.30
C LEU A 276 9.73 23.03 3.54
N SER A 277 10.09 23.83 2.53
CA SER A 277 10.32 25.26 2.70
C SER A 277 9.06 26.06 3.08
N GLY A 278 7.86 25.50 2.84
CA GLY A 278 6.57 26.16 3.10
C GLY A 278 5.95 25.94 4.48
N LEU A 279 6.56 25.16 5.39
CA LEU A 279 5.97 24.83 6.70
C LEU A 279 6.45 25.71 7.87
N ALA A 280 7.31 26.70 7.61
CA ALA A 280 7.86 27.58 8.64
C ALA A 280 7.12 28.93 8.81
N GLN A 281 6.01 29.18 8.10
CA GLN A 281 5.40 30.52 8.05
C GLN A 281 3.94 30.62 8.51
N SER A 282 3.44 29.71 9.35
CA SER A 282 2.05 29.81 9.84
C SER A 282 1.85 29.39 11.30
N LEU A 283 2.78 29.77 12.19
CA LEU A 283 2.60 29.66 13.64
C LEU A 283 3.08 30.92 14.38
N GLU A 284 2.82 32.09 13.81
CA GLU A 284 2.69 33.34 14.55
C GLU A 284 1.37 33.97 14.13
N ASP A 285 0.32 33.61 14.86
CA ASP A 285 -0.88 34.40 15.20
C ASP A 285 -1.69 33.63 16.26
#